data_AF-A0A517ZM06-F1
#
_entry.id   AF-A0A517ZM06-F1
#
_cell.length_a   1.000
_cell.length_b   1.000
_cell.length_c   1.000
_cell.angle_alpha   90.00
_cell.angle_beta   90.00
_cell.angle_gamma   90.00
#
_symmetry.space_group_name_H-M   'P 1'
#
loop_
_entity.id
_entity.type
_entity.pdbx_description
1 polymer ?
#
loop_
_entity_poly.entity_id
_entity_poly.type
_entity_poly.pdbx_seq_one_letter_code
_entity_poly.pdbx_strand_id
1 'polypeptide(L)'
;MRNIQTYLAGGLVLLCSVMLAGLGYFAFIFPRTTLVWAQEERALSTTEQSLVDLSELSMSSGHKIILPLLLVFIGSVYWAIRTRNGQGIAIEVAAAHDSNDSKS
;
A
#
# COMPACT_ATOMS: atom_id res chain seq x y z
N MET A 1 22.74 -2.48 12.95
CA MET A 1 21.97 -2.84 11.74
C MET A 1 20.54 -3.32 12.02
N ARG A 2 20.23 -3.88 13.21
CA ARG A 2 18.94 -4.53 13.56
C ARG A 2 17.69 -3.62 13.58
N ASN A 3 17.83 -2.34 13.92
CA ASN A 3 16.69 -1.40 13.97
C ASN A 3 16.24 -0.95 12.56
N ILE A 4 17.19 -0.81 11.63
CA ILE A 4 16.94 -0.28 10.29
C ILE A 4 16.00 -1.20 9.49
N GLN A 5 16.13 -2.51 9.64
CA GLN A 5 15.36 -3.49 8.87
C GLN A 5 13.86 -3.50 9.25
N THR A 6 13.54 -3.31 10.53
CA THR A 6 12.16 -3.19 11.02
C THR A 6 11.52 -1.85 10.66
N TYR A 7 12.29 -0.75 10.70
CA TYR A 7 11.82 0.56 10.24
C TYR A 7 11.56 0.57 8.73
N LEU A 8 12.42 -0.06 7.93
CA LEU A 8 12.24 -0.22 6.48
C LEU A 8 10.99 -1.06 6.16
N ALA A 9 10.77 -2.17 6.87
CA ALA A 9 9.58 -3.00 6.67
C ALA A 9 8.28 -2.27 7.04
N GLY A 10 8.25 -1.56 8.18
CA GLY A 10 7.10 -0.74 8.57
C GLY A 10 6.83 0.42 7.61
N GLY A 11 7.89 1.12 7.18
CA GLY A 11 7.80 2.24 6.24
C GLY A 11 7.30 1.81 4.85
N LEU A 12 7.76 0.66 4.35
CA LEU A 12 7.32 0.10 3.08
C LEU A 12 5.82 -0.25 3.11
N VAL A 13 5.36 -0.92 4.18
CA VAL A 13 3.94 -1.27 4.33
C VAL A 13 3.07 -0.02 4.41
N LEU A 14 3.50 1.01 5.15
CA LEU A 14 2.77 2.27 5.25
C LEU A 14 2.67 3.00 3.90
N LEU A 15 3.78 3.04 3.15
CA LEU A 15 3.82 3.64 1.81
C LEU A 15 2.92 2.87 0.84
N CYS A 16 2.97 1.53 0.85
CA CYS A 16 2.09 0.70 0.04
C CYS A 16 0.61 0.91 0.41
N SER A 17 0.26 1.03 1.69
CA SER A 17 -1.11 1.33 2.14
C SER A 17 -1.61 2.68 1.61
N VAL A 18 -0.80 3.74 1.73
CA VAL A 18 -1.17 5.08 1.27
C VAL A 18 -1.34 5.11 -0.25
N MET A 19 -0.42 4.47 -0.99
CA MET A 19 -0.54 4.35 -2.45
C MET A 19 -1.79 3.57 -2.85
N LEU A 20 -2.09 2.45 -2.18
CA LEU A 20 -3.27 1.64 -2.46
C LEU A 20 -4.56 2.42 -2.19
N ALA A 21 -4.63 3.18 -1.10
CA ALA A 21 -5.77 4.04 -0.77
C ALA A 21 -5.96 5.18 -1.79
N GLY A 22 -4.87 5.85 -2.18
CA GLY A 22 -4.89 6.91 -3.19
C GLY A 22 -5.34 6.39 -4.56
N LEU A 23 -4.86 5.21 -4.96
CA LEU A 23 -5.26 4.60 -6.23
C LEU A 23 -6.71 4.11 -6.21
N GLY A 24 -7.18 3.58 -5.08
CA GLY A 24 -8.59 3.23 -4.89
C GLY A 24 -9.50 4.45 -5.00
N TYR A 25 -9.11 5.57 -4.38
CA TYR A 25 -9.81 6.84 -4.55
C TYR A 25 -9.85 7.27 -6.03
N PHE A 26 -8.70 7.24 -6.70
CA PHE A 26 -8.57 7.66 -8.09
C PHE A 26 -9.34 6.76 -9.07
N ALA A 27 -9.43 5.45 -8.78
CA ALA A 27 -10.09 4.47 -9.65
C ALA A 27 -11.61 4.38 -9.44
N PHE A 28 -12.11 4.65 -8.23
CA PHE A 28 -13.52 4.43 -7.89
C PHE A 28 -14.29 5.69 -7.52
N ILE A 29 -13.69 6.60 -6.76
CA ILE A 29 -14.38 7.77 -6.21
C ILE A 29 -14.26 8.94 -7.19
N PHE A 30 -13.03 9.27 -7.59
CA PHE A 30 -12.72 10.34 -8.53
C PHE A 30 -13.57 10.27 -9.81
N PRO A 31 -13.67 9.13 -10.53
CA PRO A 31 -14.43 9.09 -11.77
C PRO A 31 -15.93 9.18 -11.59
N ARG A 32 -16.47 8.71 -10.46
CA ARG A 32 -17.90 8.91 -10.17
C ARG A 32 -18.21 10.38 -9.96
N THR A 33 -17.34 11.12 -9.28
CA THR A 33 -17.55 12.54 -9.02
C THR A 33 -17.45 13.40 -10.27
N THR A 34 -16.50 13.12 -11.16
CA THR A 34 -16.32 13.87 -12.41
C THR A 34 -17.37 13.52 -13.46
N LEU A 35 -17.87 12.29 -13.48
CA LEU A 35 -19.00 11.91 -14.35
C LEU A 35 -20.27 12.69 -14.04
N VAL A 36 -20.51 13.08 -12.78
CA VAL A 36 -21.63 13.94 -12.41
C VAL A 36 -21.49 15.32 -13.06
N TRP A 37 -20.27 15.88 -13.11
CA TRP A 37 -20.00 17.14 -13.80
C TRP A 37 -20.22 17.01 -15.31
N ALA A 38 -19.85 15.87 -15.91
CA ALA A 38 -20.10 15.60 -17.32
C ALA A 38 -21.59 15.46 -17.67
N GLN A 39 -22.42 15.06 -16.70
CA GLN A 39 -23.87 14.88 -16.87
C GLN A 39 -24.68 16.16 -16.60
N GLU A 40 -24.11 17.13 -15.90
CA GLU A 40 -24.69 18.47 -15.84
C GLU A 40 -24.55 19.10 -17.24
N GLU A 41 -25.68 19.45 -17.90
CA GLU A 41 -25.74 20.11 -19.22
C GLU A 41 -25.17 21.55 -19.21
N ARG A 42 -24.22 21.82 -18.32
CA ARG A 42 -23.51 23.07 -18.17
C ARG A 42 -22.28 23.06 -19.07
N ALA A 43 -21.93 24.24 -19.60
CA ALA A 43 -20.66 24.41 -20.28
C ALA A 43 -19.50 24.17 -19.30
N LEU A 44 -18.84 23.02 -19.44
CA LEU A 44 -17.66 22.67 -18.66
C LEU A 44 -16.49 23.57 -19.04
N SER A 45 -15.75 24.01 -18.03
CA SER A 45 -14.47 24.67 -18.22
C SER A 45 -13.41 23.68 -18.72
N THR A 46 -12.36 24.19 -19.37
CA THR A 46 -11.26 23.38 -19.91
C THR A 46 -10.63 22.46 -18.85
N THR A 47 -10.57 22.91 -17.60
CA THR A 47 -10.02 22.15 -16.48
C THR A 47 -10.95 21.02 -16.05
N GLU A 48 -12.27 21.27 -16.01
CA GLU A 48 -13.26 20.23 -15.69
C GLU A 48 -13.28 19.15 -16.77
N GLN A 49 -13.15 19.54 -18.04
CA GLN A 49 -13.09 18.61 -19.16
C GLN A 49 -11.85 17.71 -19.10
N SER A 50 -10.68 18.27 -18.75
CA SER A 50 -9.48 17.46 -18.50
C SER A 50 -9.67 16.46 -17.36
N LEU A 51 -10.41 16.82 -16.30
CA LEU A 51 -10.72 15.92 -15.19
C LEU A 51 -11.67 14.80 -15.60
N VAL A 52 -12.63 15.09 -16.49
CA VAL A 52 -13.50 14.08 -17.11
C VAL A 52 -12.69 13.11 -17.96
N ASP A 53 -11.80 13.59 -18.83
CA ASP A 53 -10.94 12.71 -19.65
C ASP A 53 -10.02 11.83 -18.78
N LEU A 54 -9.41 12.41 -17.74
CA LEU A 54 -8.61 11.69 -16.74
C LEU A 54 -9.44 10.62 -16.02
N SER A 55 -10.73 10.89 -15.80
CA SER A 55 -11.62 9.96 -15.15
C SER A 55 -12.04 8.79 -16.03
N GLU A 56 -12.26 9.01 -17.32
CA GLU A 56 -12.52 7.93 -18.28
C GLU A 56 -11.30 7.02 -18.43
N LEU A 57 -10.10 7.61 -18.50
CA LEU A 57 -8.83 6.88 -18.45
C LEU A 57 -8.71 6.06 -17.16
N SER A 58 -9.08 6.65 -16.02
CA SER A 58 -9.09 5.98 -14.73
C SER A 58 -10.08 4.82 -14.68
N MET A 59 -11.29 4.96 -15.22
CA MET A 59 -12.25 3.86 -15.33
C MET A 59 -11.75 2.72 -16.20
N SER A 60 -11.15 3.06 -17.35
CA SER A 60 -10.62 2.09 -18.33
C SER A 60 -9.41 1.31 -17.80
N SER A 61 -8.53 1.98 -17.06
CA SER A 61 -7.23 1.43 -16.68
C SER A 61 -7.06 1.15 -15.18
N GLY A 62 -7.89 1.75 -14.31
CA GLY A 62 -7.76 1.68 -12.85
C GLY A 62 -7.84 0.25 -12.31
N HIS A 63 -8.76 -0.57 -12.84
CA HIS A 63 -8.88 -1.98 -12.46
C HIS A 63 -7.64 -2.82 -12.81
N LYS A 64 -6.92 -2.47 -13.89
CA LYS A 64 -5.70 -3.18 -14.30
C LYS A 64 -4.53 -2.89 -13.36
N ILE A 65 -4.54 -1.74 -12.68
CA ILE A 65 -3.45 -1.30 -11.80
C ILE A 65 -3.73 -1.71 -10.34
N ILE A 66 -5.00 -1.81 -9.93
CA ILE A 66 -5.37 -2.21 -8.56
C ILE A 66 -4.89 -3.62 -8.22
N LEU A 67 -5.10 -4.61 -9.11
CA LEU A 67 -4.74 -6.00 -8.86
C LEU A 67 -3.24 -6.20 -8.56
N PRO A 68 -2.28 -5.72 -9.39
CA PRO A 68 -0.86 -5.85 -9.08
C PRO A 68 -0.46 -5.10 -7.80
N LEU A 69 -1.06 -3.94 -7.53
CA LEU A 69 -0.78 -3.18 -6.31
C LEU A 69 -1.26 -3.90 -5.04
N LEU A 70 -2.41 -4.57 -5.12
CA LEU A 70 -2.93 -5.41 -4.03
C LEU A 70 -1.97 -6.59 -3.76
N LEU A 71 -1.43 -7.23 -4.80
CA LEU A 71 -0.46 -8.31 -4.66
C LEU A 71 0.85 -7.81 -4.02
N VAL A 72 1.33 -6.63 -4.43
CA VAL A 72 2.51 -5.99 -3.81
C VAL A 72 2.24 -5.69 -2.34
N PHE A 73 1.05 -5.17 -2.01
CA PHE A 73 0.66 -4.92 -0.63
C PHE A 73 0.66 -6.20 0.22
N ILE A 74 -0.01 -7.27 -0.23
CA ILE A 74 -0.03 -8.56 0.46
C ILE A 74 1.39 -9.11 0.64
N GLY A 75 2.23 -9.03 -0.41
CA GLY A 75 3.63 -9.44 -0.35
C GLY A 75 4.43 -8.64 0.69
N SER A 76 4.24 -7.33 0.75
CA SER A 76 4.90 -6.45 1.73
C SER A 76 4.49 -6.77 3.17
N VAL A 77 3.20 -7.05 3.41
CA VAL A 77 2.66 -7.44 4.72
C VAL A 77 3.20 -8.81 5.13
N TYR A 78 3.18 -9.80 4.22
CA TYR A 78 3.75 -11.12 4.48
C TYR A 78 5.24 -11.05 4.85
N TRP A 79 6.01 -10.25 4.10
CA TRP A 79 7.43 -10.03 4.39
C TRP A 79 7.66 -9.35 5.75
N ALA A 80 6.85 -8.35 6.10
CA ALA A 80 6.90 -7.68 7.39
C ALA A 80 6.56 -8.62 8.57
N ILE A 81 5.61 -9.54 8.40
CA ILE A 81 5.27 -10.56 9.42
C ILE A 81 6.41 -11.57 9.55
N ARG A 82 6.94 -12.07 8.45
CA ARG A 82 8.02 -13.07 8.47
C ARG A 82 9.30 -12.52 9.10
N THR A 83 9.63 -11.26 8.86
CA THR A 83 10.77 -10.59 9.50
C THR A 83 10.57 -10.43 11.01
N ARG A 84 9.34 -10.23 11.49
CA ARG A 84 9.04 -10.26 12.94
C ARG A 84 9.14 -11.66 13.55
N ASN A 85 8.61 -12.69 12.90
CA ASN A 85 8.67 -14.06 13.44
C ASN A 85 10.10 -14.63 13.47
N GLY A 86 10.93 -14.30 12.48
CA GLY A 86 12.36 -14.66 12.50
C GLY A 86 13.14 -13.97 13.63
N GLN A 87 12.70 -12.80 14.08
CA GLN A 87 13.28 -12.09 15.22
C GLN A 87 12.90 -12.73 16.56
N GLY A 88 11.66 -13.21 16.72
CA GLY A 88 11.23 -13.92 17.93
C GLY A 88 12.08 -15.16 18.20
N ILE A 89 12.28 -15.98 17.17
CA ILE A 89 13.09 -17.21 17.27
C ILE A 89 14.56 -16.88 17.61
N ALA A 90 15.14 -15.84 17.01
CA ALA A 90 16.53 -15.46 17.28
C ALA A 90 16.76 -14.94 18.71
N ILE A 91 15.76 -14.29 19.31
CA ILE A 91 15.83 -13.81 20.70
C ILE A 91 15.67 -14.99 21.68
N GLU A 92 14.73 -15.90 21.42
CA GLU A 92 14.53 -17.10 22.25
C GLU A 92 15.77 -18.00 22.27
N VAL A 93 16.40 -18.21 21.11
CA VAL A 93 17.64 -19.00 21.00
C VAL A 93 18.82 -18.31 21.69
N ALA A 94 18.96 -16.98 21.55
CA ALA A 94 20.01 -16.24 22.25
C ALA A 94 19.83 -16.26 23.78
N ALA A 95 18.59 -16.12 24.27
CA ALA A 95 18.28 -16.19 25.69
C ALA A 95 18.49 -17.61 26.27
N ALA A 96 18.18 -18.66 25.48
CA ALA A 96 18.44 -20.04 25.88
C ALA A 96 19.95 -20.33 25.98
N HIS A 97 20.78 -19.79 25.08
CA HIS A 97 22.23 -19.97 25.12
C HIS A 97 22.88 -19.32 26.35
N ASP A 98 22.50 -18.08 26.68
CA ASP A 98 23.01 -17.33 27.85
C ASP A 98 22.62 -18.00 29.20
N SER A 99 21.44 -18.62 29.25
CA SER A 99 20.99 -19.37 30.42
C SER A 99 21.77 -20.67 30.69
N ASN A 100 22.43 -21.22 29.66
CA ASN A 100 23.23 -22.44 29.78
C ASN A 100 24.66 -22.12 30.23
N ASP A 101 25.24 -21.00 29.78
CA ASP A 101 26.59 -20.58 30.18
C ASP A 101 26.63 -20.10 31.65
N SER A 102 25.56 -19.51 32.17
CA SER A 102 25.45 -19.08 33.58
C SER A 102 25.31 -20.23 34.60
N LYS A 103 25.17 -21.48 34.15
CA LYS A 103 25.09 -22.68 34.99
C LYS A 103 26.34 -23.56 34.94
N SER A 104 27.34 -23.20 34.13
CA SER A 104 28.67 -23.82 34.10
C SER A 104 29.63 -23.11 35.06
#